data_AF-A0A972PHN3-F1
#
_entry.id   AF-A0A972PHN3-F1
#
_cell.length_a   1.000
_cell.length_b   1.000
_cell.length_c   1.000
_cell.angle_alpha   90.00
_cell.angle_beta   90.00
_cell.angle_gamma   90.00
#
_symmetry.space_group_name_H-M   'P 1'
#
loop_
_entity.id
_entity.type
_entity.pdbx_description
1 polymer ?
#
loop_
_entity_poly.entity_id
_entity_poly.type
_entity_poly.pdbx_seq_one_letter_code
_entity_poly.pdbx_strand_id
1 'polypeptide(L)'
;MQRYTIGVLLFALLISIFAVQNAGPVRIKLFFWTVPEIPLVLVILGTTLCGLVVGILLARFARKREAPPRASFSKTRERTRDEDVS
;
A
#
# COMPACT_ATOMS: atom_id res chain seq x y z
N MET A 1 -20.57 -5.61 20.21
CA MET A 1 -19.20 -5.05 20.25
C MET A 1 -18.21 -5.95 20.99
N GLN A 2 -18.54 -6.54 22.15
CA GLN A 2 -17.62 -7.34 22.96
C GLN A 2 -17.00 -8.58 22.26
N ARG A 3 -17.70 -9.20 21.31
CA ARG A 3 -17.16 -10.35 20.54
C ARG A 3 -16.03 -9.95 19.61
N TYR A 4 -16.08 -8.71 19.08
CA TYR A 4 -15.03 -8.17 18.22
C TYR A 4 -13.76 -7.89 19.01
N THR A 5 -13.88 -7.29 20.19
CA THR A 5 -12.71 -7.01 21.04
C THR A 5 -12.02 -8.29 21.48
N ILE A 6 -12.78 -9.33 21.83
CA ILE A 6 -12.23 -10.66 22.16
C ILE A 6 -11.49 -11.25 20.94
N GLY A 7 -12.07 -11.17 19.74
CA GLY A 7 -11.42 -11.64 18.52
C GLY A 7 -10.11 -10.90 18.21
N VAL A 8 -10.09 -9.58 18.36
CA VAL A 8 -8.89 -8.75 18.19
C VAL A 8 -7.83 -9.10 19.23
N LEU A 9 -8.21 -9.35 20.49
CA LEU A 9 -7.28 -9.74 21.54
C LEU A 9 -6.62 -11.09 21.24
N LEU A 10 -7.39 -12.07 20.79
CA LEU A 10 -6.88 -13.38 20.39
C LEU A 10 -5.93 -13.29 19.20
N PHE A 11 -6.27 -12.46 18.21
CA PHE A 11 -5.42 -12.22 17.06
C PHE A 11 -4.10 -11.53 17.45
N ALA A 12 -4.16 -10.51 18.31
CA ALA A 12 -2.98 -9.83 18.85
C ALA A 12 -2.09 -10.78 19.66
N LEU A 13 -2.68 -11.66 20.47
CA LEU A 13 -1.97 -12.68 21.23
C LEU A 13 -1.24 -13.66 20.29
N LEU A 14 -1.87 -14.09 19.20
CA LEU A 14 -1.27 -14.97 18.21
C LEU A 14 -0.05 -14.33 17.54
N ILE A 15 -0.15 -13.04 17.15
CA ILE A 15 0.98 -12.27 16.61
C ILE A 15 2.10 -12.15 17.66
N SER A 16 1.76 -11.90 18.93
CA SER A 16 2.75 -11.80 20.00
C SER A 16 3.52 -13.11 20.19
N ILE A 17 2.83 -14.25 20.19
CA ILE A 17 3.48 -15.58 20.29
C ILE A 17 4.39 -15.81 19.09
N PHE A 18 3.89 -15.55 17.88
CA PHE A 18 4.68 -15.66 16.66
C PHE A 18 5.93 -14.77 16.71
N ALA A 19 5.83 -13.56 17.27
CA ALA A 19 6.94 -12.64 17.41
C ALA A 19 8.00 -13.12 18.41
N VAL A 20 7.58 -13.68 19.54
CA VAL A 20 8.50 -14.22 20.55
C VAL A 20 9.19 -15.49 20.03
N GLN A 21 8.46 -16.38 19.35
CA GLN A 21 9.03 -17.62 18.80
C GLN A 21 9.95 -17.36 17.61
N ASN A 22 9.63 -16.36 16.79
CA ASN A 22 10.46 -15.92 15.67
C ASN A 22 11.36 -14.73 16.07
N ALA A 23 11.68 -14.60 17.35
CA ALA A 23 12.68 -13.67 17.87
C ALA A 23 14.11 -14.14 17.58
N GLY A 24 14.30 -14.94 16.53
CA GLY A 24 15.62 -15.25 16.01
C GLY A 24 16.37 -13.95 15.76
N PRO A 25 17.50 -13.71 16.42
CA PRO A 25 18.21 -12.44 16.33
C PRO A 25 18.70 -12.23 14.90
N VAL A 26 18.14 -11.24 14.21
CA VAL A 26 18.62 -10.83 12.88
C VAL A 26 19.41 -9.55 13.03
N ARG A 27 20.70 -9.61 12.70
CA ARG A 27 21.54 -8.40 12.58
C ARG A 27 21.20 -7.70 11.28
N ILE A 28 20.64 -6.49 11.39
CA ILE A 28 20.35 -5.64 10.25
C ILE A 28 21.50 -4.66 10.08
N LYS A 29 22.20 -4.76 8.95
CA LYS A 29 23.21 -3.77 8.53
C LYS A 29 22.60 -2.92 7.42
N LEU A 30 22.35 -1.65 7.72
CA LEU A 30 21.84 -0.65 6.77
C LEU A 30 22.96 0.32 6.43
N PHE A 31 23.65 0.09 5.31
CA PHE A 31 24.83 0.89 4.92
C PHE A 31 25.85 1.00 6.07
N PHE A 32 25.88 2.13 6.78
CA PHE A 32 26.77 2.38 7.92
C PHE A 32 26.11 2.16 9.31
N TRP A 33 24.81 1.90 9.34
CA TRP A 33 24.05 1.72 10.59
C TRP A 33 23.88 0.23 10.90
N THR A 34 24.19 -0.16 12.14
CA THR A 34 23.87 -1.51 12.63
C THR A 34 22.73 -1.39 13.62
N VAL A 35 21.62 -2.06 13.33
CA VAL A 35 20.47 -2.10 14.24
C VAL A 35 20.68 -3.26 15.22
N PRO A 36 20.36 -3.08 16.53
CA PRO A 36 20.37 -4.16 17.50
C PRO A 36 19.56 -5.36 17.04
N GLU A 37 19.87 -6.54 17.59
CA GLU A 37 19.21 -7.79 17.23
C GLU A 37 17.71 -7.72 17.58
N ILE A 38 16.88 -7.56 16.56
CA ILE A 38 15.42 -7.47 16.69
C ILE A 38 14.75 -8.68 16.01
N PRO A 39 13.58 -9.13 16.52
CA PRO A 39 12.79 -10.18 15.89
C PRO A 39 12.50 -9.90 14.42
N LEU A 40 12.69 -10.91 13.55
CA LEU A 40 12.47 -10.78 12.11
C LEU A 40 11.06 -10.28 11.77
N VAL A 41 10.04 -10.72 12.53
CA VAL A 41 8.65 -10.30 12.27
C VAL A 41 8.46 -8.79 12.47
N LEU A 42 9.13 -8.17 13.44
CA LEU A 42 9.00 -6.73 13.66
C LEU A 42 9.59 -5.95 12.49
N VAL A 43 10.66 -6.47 11.89
CA VAL A 43 11.26 -5.91 10.67
C VAL A 43 10.28 -5.99 9.51
N ILE A 44 9.68 -7.16 9.27
CA ILE A 44 8.74 -7.38 8.16
C ILE A 44 7.52 -6.48 8.33
N LEU A 45 6.89 -6.48 9.51
CA LEU A 45 5.71 -5.64 9.78
C LEU A 45 6.05 -4.15 9.69
N GLY A 46 7.17 -3.72 10.29
CA GLY A 46 7.60 -2.32 10.29
C GLY A 46 7.90 -1.81 8.87
N THR A 47 8.65 -2.57 8.08
CA THR A 47 9.00 -2.21 6.69
C THR A 47 7.78 -2.23 5.77
N THR A 48 6.89 -3.23 5.90
CA THR A 48 5.65 -3.31 5.12
C THR A 48 4.73 -2.13 5.42
N LEU A 49 4.54 -1.81 6.70
CA LEU A 49 3.70 -0.68 7.12
C LEU A 49 4.29 0.65 6.64
N CYS A 50 5.60 0.83 6.76
CA CYS A 50 6.29 2.02 6.25
C CYS A 50 6.13 2.15 4.73
N GLY A 51 6.33 1.06 3.99
CA GLY A 51 6.11 1.01 2.54
C GLY A 51 4.68 1.34 2.14
N LEU A 52 3.67 0.84 2.88
CA LEU A 52 2.26 1.18 2.66
C LEU A 52 2.00 2.68 2.84
N VAL A 53 2.51 3.28 3.92
CA VAL A 53 2.36 4.72 4.18
C VAL A 53 2.99 5.54 3.06
N VAL A 54 4.22 5.21 2.67
CA VAL A 54 4.91 5.88 1.55
C VAL A 54 4.13 5.72 0.25
N GLY A 55 3.66 4.52 -0.07
CA GLY A 55 2.86 4.26 -1.26
C GLY A 55 1.56 5.07 -1.32
N ILE A 56 0.84 5.18 -0.20
CA ILE A 56 -0.38 5.98 -0.10
C ILE A 56 -0.07 7.47 -0.33
N LEU A 57 1.02 7.98 0.28
CA LEU A 57 1.45 9.37 0.09
C LEU A 57 1.79 9.64 -1.38
N LEU A 58 2.63 8.79 -1.99
CA LEU A 58 3.00 8.90 -3.40
C LEU A 58 1.78 8.84 -4.33
N ALA A 59 0.84 7.93 -4.09
CA ALA A 59 -0.38 7.82 -4.86
C ALA A 59 -1.26 9.09 -4.75
N ARG A 60 -1.28 9.75 -3.57
CA ARG A 60 -1.96 11.04 -3.39
C ARG A 60 -1.31 12.14 -4.23
N PHE A 61 0.02 12.21 -4.30
CA PHE A 61 0.73 13.18 -5.14
C PHE A 61 0.59 12.88 -6.64
N ALA A 62 0.59 11.59 -7.02
CA ALA A 62 0.47 11.17 -8.41
C ALA A 62 -0.91 11.48 -9.03
N ARG A 63 -2.00 11.39 -8.25
CA ARG A 63 -3.36 11.75 -8.69
C ARG A 63 -3.53 13.21 -9.07
N LYS A 64 -2.63 14.11 -8.65
CA LYS A 64 -2.62 15.51 -9.09
C LYS A 64 -2.23 15.68 -10.56
N ARG A 65 -1.80 14.60 -11.24
CA ARG A 65 -1.35 14.58 -12.65
C ARG A 65 -2.30 13.85 -13.59
N GLU A 66 -3.56 13.67 -13.22
CA GLU A 66 -4.58 13.21 -14.16
C GLU A 66 -4.82 14.33 -15.19
N ALA A 67 -4.05 14.28 -16.28
CA ALA A 67 -4.39 15.00 -17.50
C ALA A 67 -5.79 14.51 -17.91
N PRO A 68 -6.70 15.43 -18.29
CA PRO A 68 -8.08 15.06 -18.58
C PRO A 68 -8.10 13.97 -19.66
N PRO A 69 -9.00 12.96 -19.56
CA PRO A 69 -9.26 12.04 -20.65
C PRO A 69 -9.46 12.89 -21.90
N ARG A 70 -8.58 12.74 -22.90
CA ARG A 70 -8.67 13.46 -24.15
C ARG A 70 -10.01 13.12 -24.79
N ALA A 71 -11.00 13.97 -24.50
CA ALA A 71 -11.90 14.60 -25.44
C ALA A 71 -12.06 13.83 -26.75
N SER A 72 -13.19 13.11 -26.84
CA SER A 72 -14.24 13.45 -27.80
C SER A 72 -13.88 13.54 -29.29
N PHE A 73 -12.78 12.94 -29.74
CA PHE A 73 -12.42 12.93 -31.17
C PHE A 73 -13.28 11.96 -32.01
N SER A 74 -14.11 11.13 -31.38
CA SER A 74 -15.02 10.21 -32.09
C SER A 74 -16.38 10.83 -32.43
N LYS A 75 -16.86 11.84 -31.67
CA LYS A 75 -18.26 12.30 -31.83
C LYS A 75 -18.47 13.35 -32.93
N THR A 76 -17.42 14.04 -33.36
CA THR A 76 -17.50 15.02 -34.46
C THR A 76 -17.38 14.37 -35.84
N ARG A 77 -16.73 13.20 -35.94
CA ARG A 77 -16.53 12.52 -37.24
C ARG A 77 -17.78 11.82 -37.77
N GLU A 78 -18.72 11.46 -36.89
CA GLU A 78 -20.04 10.94 -37.30
C GLU A 78 -20.97 12.06 -37.78
N ARG A 79 -20.98 13.22 -37.10
CA ARG A 79 -21.90 14.30 -37.45
C ARG A 79 -21.63 14.94 -38.81
N THR A 80 -20.38 14.97 -39.26
CA THR A 80 -20.04 15.49 -40.61
C THR A 80 -20.31 14.47 -41.72
N ARG A 81 -20.35 13.16 -41.40
CA ARG A 81 -20.67 12.12 -42.38
C ARG A 81 -22.16 12.11 -42.75
N ASP A 82 -23.03 12.51 -41.82
CA ASP A 82 -24.48 12.54 -42.06
C ASP A 82 -24.93 13.81 -42.81
N GLU A 83 -24.16 14.91 -42.74
CA GLU A 83 -24.46 16.14 -43.50
C GLU A 83 -23.99 16.11 -44.96
N ASP A 84 -23.04 15.23 -45.32
CA ASP A 84 -22.58 15.03 -46.71
C ASP A 84 -23.45 14.04 -47.51
N VAL A 85 -24.47 13.44 -46.88
CA VAL A 85 -25.30 12.35 -47.46
C VAL A 85 -26.78 12.76 -47.66
N SER A 86 -27.15 14.01 -47.34
CA SER A 86 -28.50 14.57 -47.57
C SER A 86 -28.51 15.59 -48.70
#